data_AF-A0A520QJA8-F1
#
_entry.id   AF-A0A520QJA8-F1
#
_cell.length_a   1.000
_cell.length_b   1.000
_cell.length_c   1.000
_cell.angle_alpha   90.00
_cell.angle_beta   90.00
_cell.angle_gamma   90.00
#
_symmetry.space_group_name_H-M   'P 1'
#
loop_
_entity.id
_entity.type
_entity.pdbx_description
1 polymer ?
#
loop_
_entity_poly.entity_id
_entity_poly.type
_entity_poly.pdbx_seq_one_letter_code
_entity_poly.pdbx_strand_id
1 'polypeptide(L)'
;MWDYFIRRFLLLIPTLLVITMIVFGVTRIAPGGPMERAMMEAQMISMEGGGGRSEGAALSEDQLEQMKELYGYDKPIHEAYLIWLGLMPRELNRRDVNFVDDKIELTVRMRVPAFHVAALDWNGDGFVQATELPESVAGYVKFDQLDTNRDGRIDGWEAEAESASIERARERVLVQLIDGQPQIANADETMVDWKVRLVESGEETPNVPRAELYRTRYAGVLQGDLGKSFRHGEPVLDVMLERLPVSSFYGLLTFFFTFLVCVPLGIAKAMKHNTWFDNG
;
A
#
# COMPACT_ATOMS: atom_id res chain seq x y z
N MET A 1 37.83 5.81 -19.24
CA MET A 1 36.51 6.46 -19.08
C MET A 1 35.52 5.56 -18.33
N TRP A 2 35.40 4.28 -18.71
CA TRP A 2 34.53 3.31 -18.03
C TRP A 2 34.81 3.13 -16.53
N ASP A 3 36.08 3.11 -16.09
CA ASP A 3 36.40 2.96 -14.66
C ASP A 3 35.90 4.12 -13.80
N TYR A 4 35.94 5.36 -14.32
CA TYR A 4 35.41 6.53 -13.62
C TYR A 4 33.88 6.48 -13.57
N PHE A 5 33.24 6.05 -14.66
CA PHE A 5 31.80 5.87 -14.72
C PHE A 5 31.33 4.81 -13.72
N ILE A 6 31.97 3.63 -13.69
CA ILE A 6 31.64 2.55 -12.76
C ILE A 6 31.88 2.99 -11.32
N ARG A 7 33.02 3.63 -11.00
CA ARG A 7 33.28 4.15 -9.64
C ARG A 7 32.21 5.15 -9.20
N ARG A 8 31.79 6.05 -10.08
CA ARG A 8 30.77 7.06 -9.78
C ARG A 8 29.37 6.44 -9.66
N PHE A 9 29.06 5.46 -10.49
CA PHE A 9 27.81 4.69 -10.42
C PHE A 9 27.73 3.86 -9.13
N LEU A 10 28.83 3.21 -8.74
CA LEU A 10 28.92 2.42 -7.52
C LEU A 10 28.86 3.31 -6.27
N LEU A 11 29.39 4.55 -6.33
CA LEU A 11 29.24 5.57 -5.29
C LEU A 11 27.81 6.13 -5.20
N LEU A 12 26.99 6.03 -6.25
CA LEU A 12 25.60 6.48 -6.21
C LEU A 12 24.80 5.64 -5.20
N ILE A 13 24.97 4.32 -5.20
CA ILE A 13 24.26 3.39 -4.32
C ILE A 13 24.37 3.78 -2.82
N PRO A 14 25.57 3.94 -2.23
CA PRO A 14 25.69 4.34 -0.83
C PRO A 14 25.19 5.76 -0.57
N THR A 15 25.40 6.70 -1.49
CA THR A 15 24.86 8.07 -1.31
C THR A 15 23.34 8.09 -1.28
N LEU A 16 22.70 7.33 -2.16
CA LEU A 16 21.25 7.20 -2.20
C LEU A 16 20.73 6.55 -0.92
N LEU A 17 21.38 5.47 -0.44
CA LEU A 17 21.01 4.82 0.82
C LEU A 17 21.10 5.77 2.03
N VAL A 18 22.13 6.62 2.10
CA VAL A 18 22.27 7.60 3.18
C VAL A 18 21.14 8.63 3.10
N ILE A 19 20.84 9.14 1.91
CA ILE A 19 19.77 10.11 1.71
C ILE A 19 18.41 9.51 2.07
N THR A 20 18.10 8.28 1.61
CA THR A 20 16.83 7.61 1.93
C THR A 20 16.69 7.30 3.41
N MET A 21 17.79 6.94 4.08
CA MET A 21 17.79 6.74 5.54
C MET A 21 17.49 8.05 6.29
N ILE A 22 18.07 9.17 5.85
CA ILE A 22 17.76 10.50 6.41
C ILE A 22 16.30 10.86 6.18
N VAL A 23 15.79 10.70 4.96
CA VAL A 23 14.37 10.96 4.63
C VAL A 23 13.46 10.11 5.51
N PHE A 24 13.74 8.81 5.62
CA PHE A 24 12.98 7.90 6.48
C PHE A 24 13.01 8.33 7.95
N GLY A 25 14.19 8.68 8.47
CA GLY A 25 14.34 9.19 9.83
C GLY A 25 13.52 10.46 10.06
N VAL A 26 13.58 11.42 9.12
CA VAL A 26 12.76 12.64 9.18
C VAL A 26 11.27 12.30 9.17
N THR A 27 10.80 11.35 8.35
CA THR A 27 9.37 10.97 8.34
C THR A 27 8.87 10.34 9.64
N ARG A 28 9.76 9.72 10.44
CA ARG A 28 9.41 9.15 11.75
C ARG A 28 9.46 10.14 12.90
N ILE A 29 10.26 11.21 12.75
CA ILE A 29 10.44 12.24 13.78
C ILE A 29 9.55 13.46 13.50
N ALA A 30 9.13 13.67 12.24
CA ALA A 30 8.35 14.81 11.83
C ALA A 30 7.01 14.87 12.59
N PRO A 31 6.79 15.91 13.42
CA PRO A 31 5.52 16.08 14.13
C PRO A 31 4.40 16.41 13.13
N GLY A 32 3.23 15.82 13.33
CA GLY A 32 2.04 15.98 12.50
C GLY A 32 1.87 14.93 11.40
N GLY A 33 2.50 13.76 11.54
CA GLY A 33 2.29 12.61 10.65
C GLY A 33 0.83 12.10 10.66
N PRO A 34 0.40 11.31 9.67
CA PRO A 34 -0.98 10.81 9.57
C PRO A 34 -1.46 10.05 10.82
N MET A 35 -0.57 9.29 11.45
CA MET A 35 -0.84 8.57 12.69
C MET A 35 -1.05 9.50 13.89
N GLU A 36 -0.23 10.54 14.02
CA GLU A 36 -0.38 11.53 15.10
C GLU A 36 -1.66 12.34 14.94
N ARG A 37 -2.06 12.65 13.70
CA ARG A 37 -3.36 13.27 13.42
C ARG A 37 -4.52 12.35 13.76
N ALA A 38 -4.42 11.06 13.40
CA ALA A 38 -5.43 10.06 13.77
C ALA A 38 -5.55 9.88 15.29
N MET A 39 -4.42 9.83 16.01
CA MET A 39 -4.37 9.81 17.47
C MET A 39 -4.98 11.07 18.09
N MET A 40 -4.59 12.24 17.59
CA MET A 40 -5.07 13.52 18.07
C MET A 40 -6.56 13.70 17.77
N GLU A 41 -7.05 13.25 16.62
CA GLU A 41 -8.47 13.21 16.27
C GLU A 41 -9.23 12.28 17.21
N ALA A 42 -8.74 11.05 17.41
CA ALA A 42 -9.34 10.11 18.36
C ALA A 42 -9.37 10.67 19.80
N GLN A 43 -8.31 11.36 20.22
CA GLN A 43 -8.17 11.95 21.56
C GLN A 43 -8.97 13.25 21.73
N MET A 44 -9.12 14.07 20.68
CA MET A 44 -9.99 15.25 20.72
C MET A 44 -11.46 14.84 20.78
N ILE A 45 -11.86 13.79 20.06
CA ILE A 45 -13.22 13.25 20.12
C ILE A 45 -13.51 12.66 21.51
N SER A 46 -12.53 12.05 22.17
CA SER A 46 -12.68 11.56 23.55
C SER A 46 -12.73 12.67 24.61
N MET A 47 -12.13 13.83 24.36
CA MET A 47 -12.22 15.01 25.24
C MET A 47 -13.46 15.88 25.00
N GLU A 48 -13.95 15.98 23.75
CA GLU A 48 -15.09 16.81 23.38
C GLU A 48 -16.44 16.07 23.55
N GLY A 49 -16.44 14.73 23.53
CA GLY A 49 -17.60 13.86 23.71
C GLY A 49 -17.83 13.41 25.15
N GLY A 50 -18.33 14.30 26.01
CA GLY A 50 -18.84 13.91 27.32
C GLY A 50 -20.01 12.93 27.21
N GLY A 51 -19.78 11.65 27.56
CA GLY A 51 -20.82 10.70 27.96
C GLY A 51 -21.92 10.43 26.93
N GLY A 52 -21.58 9.93 25.75
CA GLY A 52 -22.56 9.41 24.80
C GLY A 52 -21.96 8.35 23.90
N ARG A 53 -22.34 7.09 24.10
CA ARG A 53 -22.01 5.96 23.20
C ARG A 53 -22.53 6.27 21.79
N SER A 54 -21.67 6.82 20.95
CA SER A 54 -21.85 6.87 19.51
C SER A 54 -20.75 6.04 18.88
N GLU A 55 -21.09 4.81 18.49
CA GLU A 55 -20.22 3.79 17.86
C GLU A 55 -19.64 4.19 16.48
N GLY A 56 -19.83 5.43 16.03
CA GLY A 56 -19.60 5.82 14.63
C GLY A 56 -18.56 6.90 14.35
N ALA A 57 -17.86 7.47 15.35
CA ALA A 57 -17.04 8.67 15.12
C ALA A 57 -15.64 8.69 15.73
N ALA A 58 -15.28 7.80 16.65
CA ALA A 58 -13.87 7.60 16.99
C ALA A 58 -13.29 6.58 16.02
N LEU A 59 -12.10 6.84 15.44
CA LEU A 59 -11.29 5.75 14.91
C LEU A 59 -11.18 4.71 16.03
N SER A 60 -11.71 3.50 15.83
CA SER A 60 -11.68 2.49 16.88
C SER A 60 -10.23 2.22 17.26
N GLU A 61 -9.97 1.86 18.52
CA GLU A 61 -8.61 1.56 18.99
C GLU A 61 -7.92 0.53 18.08
N ASP A 62 -8.71 -0.44 17.60
CA ASP A 62 -8.33 -1.40 16.56
C ASP A 62 -7.92 -0.77 15.21
N GLN A 63 -8.58 0.31 14.77
CA GLN A 63 -8.21 1.02 13.53
C GLN A 63 -6.90 1.80 13.69
N LEU A 64 -6.66 2.31 14.90
CA LEU A 64 -5.44 3.04 15.24
C LEU A 64 -4.24 2.09 15.35
N GLU A 65 -4.47 0.90 15.87
CA GLU A 65 -3.51 -0.20 15.89
C GLU A 65 -3.21 -0.69 14.47
N GLN A 66 -4.23 -0.91 13.64
CA GLN A 66 -4.05 -1.21 12.21
C GLN A 66 -3.23 -0.14 11.47
N MET A 67 -3.35 1.13 11.85
CA MET A 67 -2.52 2.21 11.30
C MET A 67 -1.06 2.11 11.77
N LYS A 68 -0.82 1.87 13.07
CA LYS A 68 0.55 1.65 13.60
C LYS A 68 1.23 0.49 12.89
N GLU A 69 0.49 -0.59 12.65
CA GLU A 69 0.94 -1.79 11.95
C GLU A 69 1.27 -1.52 10.48
N LEU A 70 0.40 -0.80 9.75
CA LEU A 70 0.62 -0.48 8.34
C LEU A 70 1.96 0.26 8.09
N TYR A 71 2.34 1.10 9.04
CA TYR A 71 3.57 1.89 9.01
C TYR A 71 4.80 1.18 9.60
N GLY A 72 4.64 -0.03 10.14
CA GLY A 72 5.73 -0.80 10.75
C GLY A 72 6.30 -0.09 11.98
N TYR A 73 5.47 0.61 12.76
CA TYR A 73 5.90 1.21 14.02
C TYR A 73 6.05 0.17 15.14
N ASP A 74 5.48 -1.02 14.96
CA ASP A 74 5.63 -2.22 15.78
C ASP A 74 7.00 -2.92 15.57
N LYS A 75 7.64 -2.69 14.42
CA LYS A 75 8.90 -3.35 14.01
C LYS A 75 10.14 -2.51 14.32
N PRO A 76 11.31 -3.14 14.53
CA PRO A 76 12.55 -2.41 14.71
C PRO A 76 12.86 -1.53 13.50
N ILE A 77 13.49 -0.38 13.75
CA ILE A 77 13.65 0.73 12.78
C ILE A 77 14.23 0.27 11.44
N HIS A 78 15.18 -0.68 11.47
CA HIS A 78 15.83 -1.19 10.26
C HIS A 78 14.90 -2.08 9.43
N GLU A 79 14.08 -2.94 10.04
CA GLU A 79 13.07 -3.73 9.32
C GLU A 79 12.04 -2.81 8.67
N ALA A 80 11.57 -1.81 9.41
CA ALA A 80 10.61 -0.87 8.88
C ALA A 80 11.19 -0.02 7.74
N TYR A 81 12.47 0.33 7.79
CA TYR A 81 13.18 0.97 6.67
C TYR A 81 13.25 0.06 5.45
N LEU A 82 13.59 -1.23 5.63
CA LEU A 82 13.66 -2.20 4.52
C LEU A 82 12.28 -2.45 3.90
N ILE A 83 11.23 -2.53 4.71
CA ILE A 83 9.84 -2.65 4.26
C ILE A 83 9.43 -1.37 3.50
N TRP A 84 9.73 -0.19 4.04
CA TRP A 84 9.43 1.09 3.40
C TRP A 84 10.14 1.26 2.06
N LEU A 85 11.44 0.92 2.02
CA LEU A 85 12.23 0.94 0.79
C LEU A 85 11.72 -0.11 -0.20
N GLY A 86 11.18 -1.23 0.30
CA GLY A 86 10.61 -2.31 -0.49
C GLY A 86 11.48 -3.55 -0.62
N LEU A 87 12.60 -3.63 0.10
CA LEU A 87 13.48 -4.80 0.07
C LEU A 87 12.92 -5.99 0.85
N MET A 88 11.97 -5.74 1.77
CA MET A 88 11.35 -6.77 2.61
C MET A 88 9.83 -6.81 2.35
N PRO A 89 9.19 -7.99 2.39
CA PRO A 89 7.74 -8.07 2.25
C PRO A 89 7.04 -7.37 3.42
N ARG A 90 5.99 -6.63 3.09
CA ARG A 90 5.09 -6.01 4.06
C ARG A 90 3.99 -6.99 4.45
N GLU A 91 3.68 -7.04 5.74
CA GLU A 91 2.50 -7.75 6.25
C GLU A 91 1.27 -6.86 6.07
N LEU A 92 0.19 -7.43 5.52
CA LEU A 92 -1.04 -6.73 5.18
C LEU A 92 -2.24 -7.53 5.70
N ASN A 93 -3.36 -6.82 5.94
CA ASN A 93 -4.64 -7.39 6.35
C ASN A 93 -4.50 -8.32 7.56
N ARG A 94 -3.75 -7.89 8.58
CA ARG A 94 -3.64 -8.64 9.84
C ARG A 94 -5.00 -8.65 10.54
N ARG A 95 -5.42 -9.81 11.03
CA ARG A 95 -6.64 -9.97 11.83
C ARG A 95 -6.41 -10.96 12.95
N ASP A 96 -6.78 -10.53 14.15
CA ASP A 96 -6.74 -11.38 15.32
C ASP A 96 -7.89 -12.36 15.39
N VAL A 97 -7.53 -13.55 15.84
CA VAL A 97 -8.38 -14.73 15.94
C VAL A 97 -8.27 -15.24 17.37
N ASN A 98 -9.33 -15.01 18.15
CA ASN A 98 -9.43 -15.50 19.53
C ASN A 98 -10.19 -16.82 19.53
N PHE A 99 -9.56 -17.89 19.99
CA PHE A 99 -10.20 -19.21 20.13
C PHE A 99 -10.95 -19.29 21.46
N VAL A 100 -12.12 -18.65 21.50
CA VAL A 100 -13.02 -18.64 22.67
C VAL A 100 -13.82 -19.95 22.73
N ASP A 101 -14.09 -20.45 23.94
CA ASP A 101 -14.93 -21.63 24.24
C ASP A 101 -14.41 -23.00 23.75
N ASP A 102 -13.11 -23.28 23.88
CA ASP A 102 -12.47 -24.56 23.46
C ASP A 102 -12.68 -24.92 21.98
N LYS A 103 -13.07 -23.94 21.14
CA LYS A 103 -13.20 -24.14 19.70
C LYS A 103 -11.83 -24.30 19.09
N ILE A 104 -11.60 -25.49 18.53
CA ILE A 104 -10.36 -25.84 17.82
C ILE A 104 -10.37 -25.26 16.40
N GLU A 105 -11.55 -24.90 15.87
CA GLU A 105 -11.74 -24.36 14.52
C GLU A 105 -12.49 -23.02 14.57
N LEU A 106 -11.98 -22.04 13.84
CA LEU A 106 -12.62 -20.74 13.64
C LEU A 106 -12.67 -20.35 12.16
N THR A 107 -13.85 -19.96 11.70
CA THR A 107 -14.05 -19.36 10.38
C THR A 107 -13.89 -17.85 10.43
N VAL A 108 -12.92 -17.31 9.71
CA VAL A 108 -12.64 -15.88 9.63
C VAL A 108 -12.90 -15.38 8.22
N ARG A 109 -13.60 -14.25 8.10
CA ARG A 109 -13.80 -13.59 6.80
C ARG A 109 -12.73 -12.52 6.56
N MET A 110 -11.82 -12.78 5.63
CA MET A 110 -10.72 -11.88 5.30
C MET A 110 -11.04 -11.05 4.07
N ARG A 111 -10.57 -9.80 4.04
CA ARG A 111 -10.71 -8.96 2.83
C ARG A 111 -9.63 -9.34 1.83
N VAL A 112 -10.05 -9.69 0.62
CA VAL A 112 -9.18 -9.96 -0.53
C VAL A 112 -8.76 -8.61 -1.15
N PRO A 113 -7.55 -8.46 -1.72
CA PRO A 113 -7.21 -7.31 -2.56
C PRO A 113 -8.22 -7.14 -3.69
N ALA A 114 -8.28 -5.94 -4.29
CA ALA A 114 -8.99 -5.81 -5.56
C ALA A 114 -8.26 -6.68 -6.60
N PHE A 115 -9.04 -7.43 -7.39
CA PHE A 115 -8.54 -8.30 -8.44
C PHE A 115 -9.47 -8.26 -9.64
N HIS A 116 -8.92 -8.54 -10.82
CA HIS A 116 -9.71 -8.78 -12.01
C HIS A 116 -10.19 -10.23 -12.05
N VAL A 117 -11.37 -10.47 -12.59
CA VAL A 117 -11.92 -11.83 -12.77
C VAL A 117 -10.93 -12.74 -13.50
N ALA A 118 -10.12 -12.21 -14.42
CA ALA A 118 -9.05 -12.96 -15.09
C ALA A 118 -8.06 -13.67 -14.13
N ALA A 119 -7.87 -13.16 -12.91
CA ALA A 119 -7.01 -13.79 -11.90
C ALA A 119 -7.62 -15.06 -11.29
N LEU A 120 -8.88 -15.37 -11.60
CA LEU A 120 -9.59 -16.57 -11.16
C LEU A 120 -9.44 -17.74 -12.16
N ASP A 121 -8.77 -17.52 -13.31
CA ASP A 121 -8.38 -18.59 -14.23
C ASP A 121 -7.22 -19.39 -13.60
N TRP A 122 -7.57 -20.36 -12.75
CA TRP A 122 -6.58 -21.17 -12.02
C TRP A 122 -6.05 -22.34 -12.85
N ASN A 123 -6.80 -22.78 -13.86
CA ASN A 123 -6.40 -23.89 -14.73
C ASN A 123 -5.57 -23.41 -15.94
N GLY A 124 -5.53 -22.10 -16.21
CA GLY A 124 -4.78 -21.46 -17.28
C GLY A 124 -5.33 -21.74 -18.68
N ASP A 125 -6.63 -22.06 -18.79
CA ASP A 125 -7.27 -22.41 -20.05
C ASP A 125 -7.76 -21.17 -20.84
N GLY A 126 -7.64 -19.98 -20.25
CA GLY A 126 -8.02 -18.71 -20.85
C GLY A 126 -9.49 -18.33 -20.67
N PHE A 127 -10.26 -19.12 -19.93
CA PHE A 127 -11.64 -18.87 -19.57
C PHE A 127 -11.83 -18.95 -18.07
N VAL A 128 -12.73 -18.14 -17.53
CA VAL A 128 -13.12 -18.23 -16.11
C VAL A 128 -14.50 -18.85 -16.01
N GLN A 129 -14.61 -19.94 -15.26
CA GLN A 129 -15.85 -20.69 -15.07
C GLN A 129 -16.32 -20.63 -13.61
N ALA A 130 -17.64 -20.71 -13.40
CA ALA A 130 -18.23 -20.68 -12.06
C ALA A 130 -17.69 -21.78 -11.12
N THR A 131 -17.21 -22.90 -11.67
CA THR A 131 -16.62 -24.02 -10.92
C THR A 131 -15.20 -23.77 -10.42
N GLU A 132 -14.50 -22.78 -11.00
CA GLU A 132 -13.14 -22.41 -10.59
C GLU A 132 -13.13 -21.40 -9.45
N LEU A 133 -14.29 -20.76 -9.20
CA LEU A 133 -14.38 -19.75 -8.16
C LEU A 133 -14.46 -20.38 -6.78
N PRO A 134 -13.65 -19.89 -5.82
CA PRO A 134 -13.83 -20.22 -4.42
C PRO A 134 -15.27 -19.89 -3.98
N GLU A 135 -15.92 -20.79 -3.24
CA GLU A 135 -17.31 -20.60 -2.77
C GLU A 135 -17.50 -19.23 -2.09
N SER A 136 -16.49 -18.79 -1.36
CA SER A 136 -16.53 -17.53 -0.62
C SER A 136 -16.47 -16.28 -1.51
N VAL A 137 -15.86 -16.39 -2.68
CA VAL A 137 -15.67 -15.29 -3.64
C VAL A 137 -16.71 -15.35 -4.77
N ALA A 138 -17.27 -16.52 -5.06
CA ALA A 138 -18.24 -16.75 -6.13
C ALA A 138 -19.41 -15.76 -6.10
N GLY A 139 -19.94 -15.44 -4.92
CA GLY A 139 -21.06 -14.49 -4.78
C GLY A 139 -20.72 -13.04 -5.14
N TYR A 140 -19.44 -12.68 -5.28
CA TYR A 140 -19.02 -11.34 -5.69
C TYR A 140 -18.89 -11.23 -7.23
N VAL A 141 -18.71 -12.33 -7.94
CA VAL A 141 -18.56 -12.35 -9.40
C VAL A 141 -19.93 -12.52 -10.03
N LYS A 142 -20.39 -11.48 -10.72
CA LYS A 142 -21.70 -11.47 -11.37
C LYS A 142 -21.57 -11.96 -12.82
N PHE A 143 -21.52 -13.28 -13.00
CA PHE A 143 -21.40 -13.91 -14.32
C PHE A 143 -22.43 -13.36 -15.32
N ASP A 144 -23.71 -13.27 -14.94
CA ASP A 144 -24.77 -12.78 -15.82
C ASP A 144 -24.54 -11.36 -16.38
N GLN A 145 -23.72 -10.56 -15.71
CA GLN A 145 -23.40 -9.19 -16.12
C GLN A 145 -22.13 -9.09 -16.96
N LEU A 146 -21.23 -10.06 -16.83
CA LEU A 146 -19.93 -10.09 -17.49
C LEU A 146 -19.94 -10.94 -18.76
N ASP A 147 -20.65 -12.06 -18.71
CA ASP A 147 -20.86 -12.97 -19.83
C ASP A 147 -21.79 -12.31 -20.86
N THR A 148 -21.18 -11.69 -21.86
CA THR A 148 -21.87 -10.92 -22.90
C THR A 148 -22.49 -11.86 -23.93
N ASN A 149 -21.83 -12.97 -24.21
CA ASN A 149 -22.24 -13.93 -25.23
C ASN A 149 -23.17 -15.05 -24.68
N ARG A 150 -23.31 -15.14 -23.35
CA ARG A 150 -24.13 -16.09 -22.58
C ARG A 150 -23.75 -17.55 -22.77
N ASP A 151 -22.47 -17.85 -22.95
CA ASP A 151 -21.97 -19.21 -23.10
C ASP A 151 -21.63 -19.89 -21.76
N GLY A 152 -21.79 -19.16 -20.64
CA GLY A 152 -21.52 -19.65 -19.28
C GLY A 152 -20.04 -19.62 -18.91
N ARG A 153 -19.20 -18.95 -19.70
CA ARG A 153 -17.77 -18.74 -19.47
C ARG A 153 -17.48 -17.25 -19.60
N ILE A 154 -16.44 -16.80 -18.93
CA ILE A 154 -15.94 -15.44 -19.10
C ILE A 154 -14.61 -15.56 -19.84
N ASP A 155 -14.56 -15.04 -21.07
CA ASP A 155 -13.33 -15.04 -21.84
C ASP A 155 -12.36 -13.93 -21.39
N GLY A 156 -11.13 -13.92 -21.92
CA GLY A 156 -10.14 -12.92 -21.55
C GLY A 156 -10.58 -11.47 -21.80
N TRP A 157 -11.39 -11.21 -22.84
CA TRP A 157 -11.87 -9.86 -23.14
C TRP A 157 -12.92 -9.41 -22.10
N GLU A 158 -13.83 -10.29 -21.74
CA GLU A 158 -14.84 -10.05 -20.70
C GLU A 158 -14.21 -9.96 -19.30
N ALA A 159 -13.17 -10.76 -19.04
CA ALA A 159 -12.46 -10.82 -17.76
C ALA A 159 -11.55 -9.60 -17.50
N GLU A 160 -11.11 -8.91 -18.55
CA GLU A 160 -10.30 -7.68 -18.49
C GLU A 160 -11.14 -6.40 -18.49
N ALA A 161 -12.47 -6.51 -18.67
CA ALA A 161 -13.35 -5.34 -18.66
C ALA A 161 -13.28 -4.58 -17.31
N GLU A 162 -13.51 -3.27 -17.33
CA GLU A 162 -13.51 -2.45 -16.11
C GLU A 162 -14.57 -2.94 -15.10
N SER A 163 -15.73 -3.41 -15.60
CA SER A 163 -16.78 -4.03 -14.79
C SER A 163 -16.39 -5.39 -14.19
N ALA A 164 -15.33 -6.02 -14.70
CA ALA A 164 -14.79 -7.28 -14.21
C ALA A 164 -13.75 -7.08 -13.08
N SER A 165 -13.52 -5.84 -12.64
CA SER A 165 -12.76 -5.57 -11.43
C SER A 165 -13.64 -5.81 -10.20
N ILE A 166 -13.23 -6.73 -9.34
CA ILE A 166 -13.92 -7.04 -8.09
C ILE A 166 -13.23 -6.32 -6.94
N GLU A 167 -13.98 -5.43 -6.29
CA GLU A 167 -13.53 -4.76 -5.08
C GLU A 167 -14.23 -5.31 -3.84
N ARG A 168 -13.56 -5.20 -2.69
CA ARG A 168 -14.12 -5.50 -1.35
C ARG A 168 -14.61 -6.95 -1.17
N ALA A 169 -14.24 -7.86 -2.05
CA ALA A 169 -14.47 -9.28 -1.88
C ALA A 169 -13.92 -9.76 -0.54
N ARG A 170 -14.61 -10.73 0.06
CA ARG A 170 -14.19 -11.37 1.29
C ARG A 170 -14.11 -12.86 1.08
N GLU A 171 -13.02 -13.41 1.56
CA GLU A 171 -12.71 -14.82 1.50
C GLU A 171 -12.90 -15.44 2.87
N ARG A 172 -13.39 -16.68 2.88
CA ARG A 172 -13.58 -17.46 4.09
C ARG A 172 -12.29 -18.24 4.34
N VAL A 173 -11.61 -17.95 5.45
CA VAL A 173 -10.40 -18.67 5.88
C VAL A 173 -10.72 -19.45 7.14
N LEU A 174 -10.55 -20.76 7.08
CA LEU A 174 -10.73 -21.68 8.19
C LEU A 174 -9.39 -21.86 8.90
N VAL A 175 -9.33 -21.44 10.16
CA VAL A 175 -8.15 -21.58 10.99
C VAL A 175 -8.41 -22.65 12.04
N GLN A 176 -7.55 -23.65 12.13
CA GLN A 176 -7.63 -24.75 13.07
C GLN A 176 -6.37 -24.81 13.94
N LEU A 177 -6.51 -25.10 15.23
CA LEU A 177 -5.36 -25.46 16.07
C LEU A 177 -5.07 -26.95 15.95
N ILE A 178 -3.91 -27.29 15.41
CA ILE A 178 -3.40 -28.66 15.37
C ILE A 178 -2.16 -28.69 16.27
N ASP A 179 -2.20 -29.53 17.32
CA ASP A 179 -1.10 -29.66 18.30
C ASP A 179 -0.67 -28.33 18.94
N GLY A 180 -1.62 -27.41 19.15
CA GLY A 180 -1.36 -26.08 19.73
C GLY A 180 -0.76 -25.07 18.76
N GLN A 181 -0.59 -25.42 17.48
CA GLN A 181 -0.17 -24.52 16.42
C GLN A 181 -1.35 -24.19 15.50
N PRO A 182 -1.62 -22.90 15.21
CA PRO A 182 -2.66 -22.54 14.27
C PRO A 182 -2.24 -22.88 12.84
N GLN A 183 -3.13 -23.50 12.06
CA GLN A 183 -2.96 -23.84 10.65
C GLN A 183 -4.23 -23.45 9.88
N ILE A 184 -4.07 -23.22 8.57
CA ILE A 184 -5.20 -22.89 7.69
C ILE A 184 -5.69 -24.17 7.05
N ALA A 185 -6.94 -24.55 7.32
CA ALA A 185 -7.50 -25.83 6.90
C ALA A 185 -7.94 -25.85 5.43
N ASN A 186 -8.28 -24.69 4.86
CA ASN A 186 -8.76 -24.55 3.48
C ASN A 186 -7.80 -23.74 2.60
N ALA A 187 -6.49 -23.89 2.80
CA ALA A 187 -5.48 -23.10 2.10
C ALA A 187 -5.51 -23.32 0.57
N ASP A 188 -5.98 -24.48 0.11
CA ASP A 188 -6.18 -24.88 -1.28
C ASP A 188 -7.43 -24.28 -1.94
N GLU A 189 -8.44 -23.91 -1.15
CA GLU A 189 -9.64 -23.22 -1.63
C GLU A 189 -9.47 -21.70 -1.65
N THR A 190 -8.44 -21.17 -0.99
CA THR A 190 -8.22 -19.73 -0.89
C THR A 190 -7.44 -19.17 -2.08
N MET A 191 -7.92 -18.06 -2.63
CA MET A 191 -7.29 -17.28 -3.69
C MET A 191 -5.99 -16.61 -3.23
N VAL A 192 -5.90 -16.22 -1.96
CA VAL A 192 -4.74 -15.53 -1.41
C VAL A 192 -3.94 -16.49 -0.53
N ASP A 193 -2.61 -16.45 -0.67
CA ASP A 193 -1.67 -17.12 0.24
C ASP A 193 -1.69 -16.44 1.62
N TRP A 194 -2.67 -16.85 2.43
CA TRP A 194 -2.81 -16.43 3.81
C TRP A 194 -1.79 -17.14 4.69
N LYS A 195 -1.24 -16.41 5.65
CA LYS A 195 -0.32 -16.94 6.66
C LYS A 195 -0.95 -16.77 8.02
N VAL A 196 -0.69 -17.72 8.91
CA VAL A 196 -1.15 -17.68 10.28
C VAL A 196 0.04 -17.80 11.22
N ARG A 197 0.01 -17.05 12.32
CA ARG A 197 0.98 -17.19 13.41
C ARG A 197 0.28 -17.19 14.76
N LEU A 198 0.85 -17.90 15.72
CA LEU A 198 0.43 -17.79 17.11
C LEU A 198 0.97 -16.48 17.70
N VAL A 199 0.13 -15.81 18.47
CA VAL A 199 0.48 -14.61 19.24
C VAL A 199 0.35 -14.96 20.71
N GLU A 200 1.34 -14.59 21.50
CA GLU A 200 1.27 -14.76 22.95
C GLU A 200 0.12 -13.91 23.50
N SER A 201 -0.78 -14.53 24.25
CA SER A 201 -1.91 -13.82 24.87
C SER A 201 -1.37 -12.72 25.78
N GLY A 202 -1.73 -11.47 25.47
CA GLY A 202 -1.40 -10.32 26.32
C GLY A 202 -2.07 -10.41 27.70
N GLU A 203 -1.64 -9.55 28.62
CA GLU A 203 -2.11 -9.52 30.03
C GLU A 203 -3.63 -9.37 30.18
N GLU A 204 -4.36 -8.89 29.16
CA GLU A 204 -5.81 -8.63 29.18
C GLU A 204 -6.70 -9.88 29.01
N THR A 205 -6.20 -10.97 28.40
CA THR A 205 -6.95 -12.22 28.21
C THR A 205 -6.08 -13.44 28.54
N PRO A 206 -5.78 -13.67 29.83
CA PRO A 206 -5.03 -14.84 30.23
C PRO A 206 -5.81 -16.10 29.82
N ASN A 207 -5.14 -16.99 29.09
CA ASN A 207 -5.60 -18.35 28.75
C ASN A 207 -6.49 -18.54 27.51
N VAL A 208 -6.59 -17.56 26.59
CA VAL A 208 -7.22 -17.77 25.27
C VAL A 208 -6.14 -17.83 24.20
N PRO A 209 -5.96 -18.95 23.47
CA PRO A 209 -5.01 -18.96 22.36
C PRO A 209 -5.44 -17.91 21.33
N ARG A 210 -4.49 -17.07 20.90
CA ARG A 210 -4.71 -16.00 19.92
C ARG A 210 -3.83 -16.28 18.70
N ALA A 211 -4.44 -16.29 17.52
CA ALA A 211 -3.73 -16.38 16.26
C ALA A 211 -3.91 -15.11 15.44
N GLU A 212 -2.89 -14.74 14.69
CA GLU A 212 -2.92 -13.65 13.73
C GLU A 212 -2.94 -14.23 12.33
N LEU A 213 -3.95 -13.86 11.54
CA LEU A 213 -3.98 -14.14 10.12
C LEU A 213 -3.51 -12.91 9.34
N TYR A 214 -2.56 -13.08 8.43
CA TYR A 214 -1.99 -11.98 7.64
C TYR A 214 -1.55 -12.48 6.26
N ARG A 215 -1.21 -11.56 5.36
CA ARG A 215 -0.57 -11.88 4.07
C ARG A 215 0.66 -11.03 3.86
N THR A 216 1.59 -11.50 3.03
CA THR A 216 2.83 -10.78 2.73
C THR A 216 2.87 -10.30 1.27
N ARG A 217 3.20 -9.02 1.03
CA ARG A 217 3.40 -8.46 -0.33
C ARG A 217 4.61 -7.54 -0.34
N TYR A 218 5.42 -7.60 -1.40
CA TYR A 218 6.45 -6.60 -1.65
C TYR A 218 5.78 -5.30 -2.12
N ALA A 219 5.88 -4.27 -1.30
CA ALA A 219 5.31 -2.95 -1.57
C ALA A 219 6.15 -1.89 -0.86
N GLY A 220 6.81 -1.05 -1.64
CA GLY A 220 7.65 0.03 -1.15
C GLY A 220 8.10 0.95 -2.27
N VAL A 221 8.95 1.92 -1.92
CA VAL A 221 9.42 2.97 -2.83
C VAL A 221 10.09 2.39 -4.07
N LEU A 222 10.88 1.33 -3.93
CA LEU A 222 11.57 0.70 -5.07
C LEU A 222 10.61 -0.05 -6.02
N GLN A 223 9.46 -0.52 -5.52
CA GLN A 223 8.42 -1.14 -6.37
C GLN A 223 7.51 -0.10 -7.02
N GLY A 224 7.69 1.20 -6.73
CA GLY A 224 6.77 2.25 -7.17
C GLY A 224 5.44 2.27 -6.40
N ASP A 225 5.31 1.49 -5.32
CA ASP A 225 4.13 1.52 -4.46
C ASP A 225 4.35 2.54 -3.34
N LEU A 226 3.89 3.77 -3.58
CA LEU A 226 3.94 4.87 -2.61
C LEU A 226 2.77 4.83 -1.61
N GLY A 227 1.91 3.81 -1.68
CA GLY A 227 0.71 3.69 -0.87
C GLY A 227 -0.43 4.59 -1.32
N LYS A 228 -1.45 4.69 -0.45
CA LYS A 228 -2.69 5.44 -0.69
C LYS A 228 -2.74 6.72 0.13
N SER A 229 -3.37 7.75 -0.43
CA SER A 229 -3.63 9.02 0.23
C SER A 229 -4.60 8.86 1.39
N PHE A 230 -4.28 9.43 2.56
CA PHE A 230 -5.17 9.43 3.72
C PHE A 230 -6.44 10.26 3.54
N ARG A 231 -6.35 11.31 2.70
CA ARG A 231 -7.47 12.24 2.49
C ARG A 231 -8.46 11.72 1.45
N HIS A 232 -7.94 11.07 0.40
CA HIS A 232 -8.73 10.72 -0.78
C HIS A 232 -8.79 9.21 -1.05
N GLY A 233 -7.97 8.38 -0.38
CA GLY A 233 -7.94 6.94 -0.58
C GLY A 233 -7.32 6.49 -1.92
N GLU A 234 -6.94 7.42 -2.78
CA GLU A 234 -6.35 7.18 -4.09
C GLU A 234 -4.84 6.88 -4.00
N PRO A 235 -4.26 6.11 -4.94
CA PRO A 235 -2.83 5.87 -5.00
C PRO A 235 -2.04 7.18 -5.12
N VAL A 236 -1.02 7.36 -4.28
CA VAL A 236 -0.22 8.60 -4.27
C VAL A 236 0.49 8.83 -5.61
N LEU A 237 0.92 7.74 -6.27
CA LEU A 237 1.61 7.79 -7.54
C LEU A 237 0.72 8.39 -8.65
N ASP A 238 -0.56 8.04 -8.69
CA ASP A 238 -1.51 8.56 -9.67
C ASP A 238 -1.71 10.07 -9.49
N VAL A 239 -1.91 10.51 -8.24
CA VAL A 239 -2.04 11.93 -7.89
C VAL A 239 -0.77 12.73 -8.24
N MET A 240 0.42 12.12 -8.13
CA MET A 240 1.68 12.75 -8.52
C MET A 240 1.82 12.83 -10.04
N LEU A 241 1.49 11.76 -10.76
CA LEU A 241 1.51 11.71 -12.23
C LEU A 241 0.55 12.72 -12.85
N GLU A 242 -0.63 12.92 -12.28
CA GLU A 242 -1.59 13.94 -12.73
C GLU A 242 -1.03 15.37 -12.64
N ARG A 243 -0.13 15.64 -11.69
CA ARG A 243 0.47 16.96 -11.46
C ARG A 243 1.78 17.18 -12.22
N LEU A 244 2.44 16.10 -12.63
CA LEU A 244 3.68 16.16 -13.39
C LEU A 244 3.60 16.92 -14.72
N PRO A 245 2.58 16.76 -15.59
CA PRO A 245 2.54 17.48 -16.87
C PRO A 245 2.43 18.99 -16.67
N VAL A 246 1.65 19.43 -15.68
CA VAL A 246 1.45 20.86 -15.39
C VAL A 246 2.76 21.50 -14.94
N SER A 247 3.43 20.91 -13.94
CA SER A 247 4.70 21.43 -13.43
C SER A 247 5.82 21.38 -14.47
N SER A 248 5.90 20.28 -15.23
CA SER A 248 6.90 20.12 -16.29
C SER A 248 6.70 21.13 -17.42
N PHE A 249 5.45 21.40 -17.81
CA PHE A 249 5.14 22.40 -18.82
C PHE A 249 5.66 23.79 -18.42
N TYR A 250 5.33 24.27 -17.22
CA TYR A 250 5.82 25.57 -16.74
C TYR A 250 7.34 25.60 -16.54
N GLY A 251 7.93 24.50 -16.05
CA GLY A 251 9.37 24.39 -15.88
C GLY A 251 10.13 24.48 -17.21
N LEU A 252 9.69 23.72 -18.21
CA LEU A 252 10.27 23.77 -19.56
C LEU A 252 10.06 25.12 -20.22
N LEU A 253 8.84 25.68 -20.14
CA LEU A 253 8.53 26.99 -20.70
C LEU A 253 9.42 28.08 -20.09
N THR A 254 9.56 28.09 -18.76
CA THR A 254 10.44 29.02 -18.04
C THR A 254 11.89 28.83 -18.44
N PHE A 255 12.35 27.58 -18.57
CA PHE A 255 13.70 27.27 -19.07
C PHE A 255 13.93 27.87 -20.46
N PHE A 256 13.01 27.66 -21.41
CA PHE A 256 13.12 28.22 -22.76
C PHE A 256 13.12 29.74 -22.76
N PHE A 257 12.21 30.39 -22.04
CA PHE A 257 12.16 31.86 -21.96
C PHE A 257 13.43 32.43 -21.31
N THR A 258 13.94 31.78 -20.27
CA THR A 258 15.17 32.20 -19.61
C THR A 258 16.34 32.13 -20.58
N PHE A 259 16.51 31.03 -21.30
CA PHE A 259 17.58 30.92 -22.30
C PHE A 259 17.42 31.92 -23.43
N LEU A 260 16.18 32.09 -23.94
CA LEU A 260 15.88 33.01 -25.03
C LEU A 260 16.15 34.47 -24.68
N VAL A 261 15.94 34.88 -23.42
CA VAL A 261 16.19 36.27 -22.98
C VAL A 261 17.62 36.44 -22.47
N CYS A 262 18.09 35.58 -21.57
CA CYS A 262 19.37 35.73 -20.90
C CYS A 262 20.57 35.48 -21.82
N VAL A 263 20.49 34.53 -22.75
CA VAL A 263 21.61 34.25 -23.66
C VAL A 263 21.87 35.43 -24.59
N PRO A 264 20.88 35.99 -25.31
CA PRO A 264 21.09 37.19 -26.12
C PRO A 264 21.48 38.41 -25.31
N LEU A 265 20.89 38.65 -24.12
CA LEU A 265 21.32 39.75 -23.26
C LEU A 265 22.78 39.59 -22.79
N GLY A 266 23.17 38.37 -22.42
CA GLY A 266 24.52 38.03 -22.01
C GLY A 266 25.53 38.26 -23.14
N ILE A 267 25.20 37.80 -24.36
CA ILE A 267 26.02 38.03 -25.56
C ILE A 267 26.08 39.53 -25.89
N ALA A 268 24.94 40.24 -25.90
CA ALA A 268 24.89 41.67 -26.18
C ALA A 268 25.71 42.49 -25.16
N LYS A 269 25.64 42.15 -23.87
CA LYS A 269 26.46 42.77 -22.83
C LYS A 269 27.95 42.46 -23.03
N ALA A 270 28.31 41.22 -23.37
CA ALA A 270 29.69 40.83 -23.63
C ALA A 270 30.29 41.56 -24.85
N MET A 271 29.49 41.77 -25.91
CA MET A 271 29.92 42.52 -27.09
C MET A 271 30.06 44.04 -26.83
N LYS A 272 29.33 44.60 -25.86
CA LYS A 272 29.38 46.02 -25.50
C LYS A 272 30.40 46.36 -24.41
N HIS A 273 31.38 45.49 -24.14
CA HIS A 273 32.49 45.80 -23.26
C HIS A 273 33.39 46.90 -23.86
N ASN A 274 33.04 48.17 -23.59
CA ASN A 274 33.89 49.38 -23.47
C ASN A 274 33.11 50.71 -23.54
N THR A 275 31.83 50.79 -23.19
CA THR A 275 31.11 52.07 -23.28
C THR A 275 30.17 52.39 -22.11
N TRP A 276 30.54 53.49 -21.43
CA TRP A 276 29.71 54.50 -20.75
C TRP A 276 29.17 54.24 -19.32
N PHE A 277 29.71 53.28 -18.58
CA PHE A 277 29.49 53.22 -17.11
C PHE A 277 30.77 52.91 -16.32
N ASP A 278 31.95 53.22 -16.89
CA ASP A 278 33.25 53.02 -16.25
C ASP A 278 34.04 54.33 -16.03
N ASN A 279 33.34 55.47 -16.12
CA ASN A 279 33.87 56.79 -15.75
C ASN A 279 32.96 57.39 -14.67
N GLY A 280 33.07 56.87 -13.45
CA GLY A 280 32.85 57.67 -12.25
C GLY A 280 34.01 58.63 -12.05
#